data_AF-A0A3D9YUZ5-F1
#
_entry.id   AF-A0A3D9YUZ5-F1
#
_cell.length_a   1.000
_cell.length_b   1.000
_cell.length_c   1.000
_cell.angle_alpha   90.00
_cell.angle_beta   90.00
_cell.angle_gamma   90.00
#
_symmetry.space_group_name_H-M   'P 1'
#
loop_
_entity.id
_entity.type
_entity.pdbx_description
1 polymer ?
#
loop_
_entity_poly.entity_id
_entity_poly.type
_entity_poly.pdbx_seq_one_letter_code
_entity_poly.pdbx_strand_id
1 'polypeptide(L)'
;MRFSAEEVRNIQKLMREKAWASVYSLLDSARDHAVTQEDKASEIYWRTMALIKQGRYQEAIDLLRKDGALFNSQCLPLKIIAEILDKIGDDQGALRELSGAPIEQEMEDFYGLAIDTKFLYFYLLAKTGDRSVRNKLSEIPDDYRHITMGGKFLTKADLVALLNRTSNQP
;
A
#
# COMPACT_ATOMS: atom_id res chain seq x y z
N MET A 1 13.26 6.20 -17.57
CA MET A 1 13.52 7.30 -16.64
C MET A 1 12.91 7.04 -15.25
N ARG A 2 13.71 7.03 -14.17
CA ARG A 2 13.19 7.14 -12.80
C ARG A 2 12.85 8.61 -12.56
N PHE A 3 11.69 8.90 -11.98
CA PHE A 3 11.36 10.28 -11.66
C PHE A 3 12.39 10.87 -10.69
N SER A 4 12.94 12.02 -11.07
CA SER A 4 13.72 12.88 -10.20
C SER A 4 12.86 13.39 -9.04
N ALA A 5 13.52 13.85 -7.97
CA ALA A 5 12.83 14.45 -6.83
C ALA A 5 11.97 15.67 -7.22
N GLU A 6 12.38 16.40 -8.27
CA GLU A 6 11.61 17.53 -8.79
C GLU A 6 10.34 17.07 -9.52
N GLU A 7 10.44 16.06 -10.40
CA GLU A 7 9.29 15.50 -11.09
C GLU A 7 8.29 14.90 -10.11
N VAL A 8 8.77 14.20 -9.08
CA VAL A 8 7.92 13.70 -7.99
C VAL A 8 7.15 14.84 -7.32
N ARG A 9 7.84 15.93 -6.94
CA ARG A 9 7.18 17.10 -6.33
C ARG A 9 6.15 17.72 -7.28
N ASN A 10 6.45 17.78 -8.57
CA ASN A 10 5.56 18.32 -9.58
C ASN A 10 4.31 17.45 -9.75
N ILE A 11 4.46 16.13 -9.90
CA ILE A 11 3.34 15.18 -9.96
C ILE A 11 2.45 15.34 -8.73
N GLN A 12 3.04 15.34 -7.53
CA GLN A 12 2.27 15.51 -6.28
C GLN A 12 1.54 16.85 -6.23
N LYS A 13 2.15 17.94 -6.71
CA LYS A 13 1.52 19.26 -6.80
C LYS A 13 0.30 19.21 -7.73
N LEU A 14 0.47 18.69 -8.95
CA LEU A 14 -0.60 18.57 -9.93
C LEU A 14 -1.74 17.68 -9.44
N MET A 15 -1.44 16.59 -8.72
CA MET A 15 -2.46 15.75 -8.08
C MET A 15 -3.24 16.52 -7.00
N ARG A 16 -2.59 17.36 -6.18
CA ARG A 16 -3.29 18.21 -5.19
C ARG A 16 -4.18 19.25 -5.86
N GLU A 17 -3.73 19.82 -6.97
CA GLU A 17 -4.48 20.78 -7.79
C GLU A 17 -5.55 20.12 -8.66
N LYS A 18 -5.63 18.78 -8.65
CA LYS A 18 -6.53 17.98 -9.50
C LYS A 18 -6.35 18.25 -11.00
N ALA A 19 -5.14 18.65 -11.42
CA ALA A 19 -4.76 18.88 -12.81
C ALA A 19 -4.49 17.55 -13.54
N TRP A 20 -5.51 16.68 -13.60
CA TRP A 20 -5.36 15.28 -14.02
C TRP A 20 -4.82 15.12 -15.44
N ALA A 21 -5.25 15.98 -16.37
CA ALA A 21 -4.74 15.95 -17.74
C ALA A 21 -3.20 16.14 -17.77
N SER A 22 -2.68 17.09 -16.99
CA SER A 22 -1.24 17.33 -16.87
C SER A 22 -0.52 16.19 -16.16
N VAL A 23 -1.13 15.59 -15.12
CA VAL A 23 -0.58 14.40 -14.46
C VAL A 23 -0.41 13.26 -15.47
N TYR A 24 -1.46 12.94 -16.22
CA TYR A 24 -1.40 11.84 -17.19
C TYR A 24 -0.48 12.14 -18.35
N SER A 25 -0.41 13.38 -18.85
CA SER A 25 0.57 13.77 -19.86
C SER A 25 2.02 13.52 -19.41
N LEU A 26 2.36 13.83 -18.15
CA LEU A 26 3.68 13.53 -17.60
C LEU A 26 3.92 12.01 -17.48
N LEU A 27 2.93 11.26 -17.01
CA LEU A 27 3.04 9.81 -16.85
C LEU A 27 3.12 9.07 -18.19
N ASP A 28 2.39 9.53 -19.20
CA ASP A 28 2.43 8.99 -20.56
C ASP A 28 3.79 9.27 -21.19
N SER A 29 4.32 10.49 -21.05
CA SER A 29 5.69 10.80 -21.46
C SER A 29 6.72 9.94 -20.73
N ALA A 30 6.58 9.72 -19.42
CA ALA A 30 7.50 8.87 -18.66
C ALA A 30 7.46 7.41 -19.13
N ARG A 31 6.28 6.90 -19.46
CA ARG A 31 6.07 5.57 -20.02
C ARG A 31 6.78 5.40 -21.36
N ASP A 32 6.63 6.37 -22.27
CA ASP A 32 7.24 6.31 -23.61
C ASP A 32 8.77 6.30 -23.55
N HIS A 33 9.34 6.85 -22.48
CA HIS A 33 10.79 6.90 -22.23
C HIS A 33 11.27 5.90 -21.15
N ALA A 34 10.42 4.94 -20.76
CA ALA A 34 10.77 3.93 -19.77
C ALA A 34 11.61 2.81 -20.39
N VAL A 35 12.89 2.73 -20.00
CA VAL A 35 13.83 1.75 -20.55
C VAL A 35 14.05 0.61 -19.57
N THR A 36 14.20 0.93 -18.28
CA THR A 36 14.46 -0.05 -17.22
C THR A 36 13.17 -0.54 -16.57
N GLN A 37 13.26 -1.67 -15.86
CA GLN A 37 12.17 -2.16 -15.02
C GLN A 37 11.79 -1.15 -13.93
N GLU A 38 12.78 -0.50 -13.31
CA GLU A 38 12.56 0.52 -12.28
C GLU A 38 11.79 1.73 -12.83
N ASP A 39 12.11 2.15 -14.06
CA ASP A 39 11.38 3.24 -14.73
C ASP A 39 9.89 2.91 -14.88
N LYS A 40 9.60 1.69 -15.36
CA LYS A 40 8.23 1.21 -15.57
C LYS A 40 7.50 1.10 -14.23
N ALA A 41 8.13 0.51 -13.22
CA ALA A 41 7.57 0.40 -11.87
C ALA A 41 7.28 1.78 -11.26
N SER A 42 8.16 2.76 -11.48
CA SER A 42 7.98 4.14 -11.02
C SER A 42 6.76 4.80 -11.68
N GLU A 43 6.61 4.65 -12.99
CA GLU A 43 5.43 5.12 -13.75
C GLU A 43 4.14 4.49 -13.22
N ILE A 44 4.13 3.17 -13.09
CA ILE A 44 2.98 2.41 -12.57
C ILE A 44 2.61 2.89 -11.18
N TYR A 45 3.59 3.07 -10.29
CA TYR A 45 3.34 3.57 -8.94
C TYR A 45 2.63 4.92 -8.94
N TRP A 46 3.14 5.90 -9.69
CA TRP A 46 2.52 7.23 -9.73
C TRP A 46 1.18 7.25 -10.44
N ARG A 47 0.99 6.42 -11.46
CA ARG A 47 -0.32 6.24 -12.11
C ARG A 47 -1.34 5.65 -11.14
N THR A 48 -0.97 4.61 -10.40
CA THR A 48 -1.79 4.02 -9.34
C THR A 48 -2.18 5.09 -8.32
N MET A 49 -1.23 5.92 -7.85
CA MET A 49 -1.55 7.02 -6.92
C MET A 49 -2.53 8.03 -7.53
N ALA A 50 -2.40 8.37 -8.82
CA ALA A 50 -3.32 9.28 -9.51
C ALA A 50 -4.74 8.69 -9.59
N LEU A 51 -4.86 7.40 -9.90
CA LEU A 51 -6.13 6.67 -9.97
C LEU A 51 -6.81 6.62 -8.60
N ILE A 52 -6.06 6.27 -7.54
CA ILE A 52 -6.54 6.29 -6.15
C ILE A 52 -7.07 7.67 -5.76
N LYS A 53 -6.32 8.75 -6.06
CA LYS A 53 -6.74 10.12 -5.73
C LYS A 53 -7.99 10.58 -6.49
N GLN A 54 -8.29 9.98 -7.63
CA GLN A 54 -9.53 10.18 -8.40
C GLN A 54 -10.68 9.28 -7.94
N GLY A 55 -10.45 8.37 -6.97
CA GLY A 55 -11.44 7.38 -6.55
C GLY A 55 -11.61 6.22 -7.53
N ARG A 56 -10.73 6.08 -8.52
CA ARG A 56 -10.74 5.04 -9.55
C ARG A 56 -10.05 3.78 -9.02
N TYR A 57 -10.60 3.23 -7.94
CA TYR A 57 -9.97 2.17 -7.14
C TYR A 57 -9.80 0.86 -7.90
N GLN A 58 -10.83 0.42 -8.66
CA GLN A 58 -10.75 -0.84 -9.40
C GLN A 58 -9.65 -0.78 -10.46
N GLU A 59 -9.54 0.34 -11.20
CA GLU A 59 -8.51 0.50 -12.22
C GLU A 59 -7.10 0.54 -11.62
N ALA A 60 -6.94 1.10 -10.41
CA ALA A 60 -5.67 1.05 -9.69
C ALA A 60 -5.30 -0.39 -9.30
N ILE A 61 -6.27 -1.18 -8.81
CA ILE A 61 -6.07 -2.59 -8.47
C ILE A 61 -5.71 -3.39 -9.73
N ASP A 62 -6.45 -3.22 -10.82
CA ASP A 62 -6.23 -3.96 -12.06
C ASP A 62 -4.84 -3.66 -12.64
N LEU A 63 -4.41 -2.40 -12.60
CA LEU A 63 -3.07 -1.99 -13.01
C LEU A 63 -1.98 -2.68 -12.16
N LEU A 64 -2.12 -2.67 -10.83
CA LEU A 64 -1.16 -3.31 -9.93
C LEU A 64 -1.13 -4.84 -10.07
N ARG A 65 -2.28 -5.49 -10.29
CA ARG A 65 -2.31 -6.94 -10.52
C ARG A 65 -1.66 -7.33 -11.83
N LYS A 66 -1.85 -6.51 -12.86
CA LYS A 66 -1.28 -6.74 -14.19
C LYS A 66 0.23 -6.53 -14.20
N ASP A 67 0.69 -5.41 -13.65
CA ASP A 67 2.06 -4.94 -13.85
C ASP A 67 2.89 -4.87 -12.55
N GLY A 68 2.33 -5.33 -11.41
CA GLY A 68 2.97 -5.32 -10.09
C GLY A 68 4.23 -6.18 -9.97
N ALA A 69 4.39 -7.18 -10.82
CA ALA A 69 5.60 -7.99 -10.88
C ALA A 69 6.85 -7.18 -11.28
N LEU A 70 6.68 -5.97 -11.83
CA LEU A 70 7.79 -5.08 -12.16
C LEU A 70 8.42 -4.42 -10.94
N PHE A 71 7.77 -4.44 -9.78
CA PHE A 71 8.32 -3.86 -8.55
C PHE A 71 9.40 -4.77 -7.97
N ASN A 72 10.47 -4.18 -7.42
CA ASN A 72 11.55 -4.93 -6.79
C ASN A 72 11.08 -5.66 -5.50
N SER A 73 10.11 -5.07 -4.80
CA SER A 73 9.41 -5.68 -3.67
C SER A 73 7.98 -6.00 -4.09
N GLN A 74 7.57 -7.25 -3.91
CA GLN A 74 6.19 -7.69 -4.12
C GLN A 74 5.30 -7.31 -2.94
N CYS A 75 5.87 -7.02 -1.76
CA CYS A 75 5.10 -6.46 -0.65
C CYS A 75 4.43 -5.13 -1.02
N LEU A 76 5.11 -4.22 -1.73
CA LEU A 76 4.57 -2.91 -2.08
C LEU A 76 3.27 -2.94 -2.89
N PRO A 77 3.19 -3.58 -4.08
CA PRO A 77 1.94 -3.61 -4.86
C PRO A 77 0.82 -4.33 -4.11
N LEU A 78 1.11 -5.44 -3.42
CA LEU A 78 0.11 -6.18 -2.63
C LEU A 78 -0.43 -5.33 -1.48
N LYS A 79 0.43 -4.60 -0.77
CA LYS A 79 0.03 -3.65 0.26
C LYS A 79 -0.90 -2.58 -0.28
N ILE A 80 -0.56 -1.96 -1.41
CA ILE A 80 -1.40 -0.91 -2.00
C ILE A 80 -2.78 -1.48 -2.39
N ILE A 81 -2.84 -2.66 -3.02
CA ILE A 81 -4.11 -3.32 -3.33
C ILE A 81 -4.92 -3.54 -2.04
N ALA A 82 -4.30 -4.08 -0.99
CA ALA A 82 -4.96 -4.35 0.29
C ALA A 82 -5.46 -3.06 0.97
N GLU A 83 -4.70 -1.97 0.94
CA GLU A 83 -5.13 -0.67 1.43
C GLU A 83 -6.35 -0.14 0.65
N ILE A 84 -6.39 -0.35 -0.66
CA ILE A 84 -7.53 0.06 -1.49
C ILE A 84 -8.77 -0.76 -1.10
N LEU A 85 -8.62 -2.08 -0.97
CA LEU A 85 -9.70 -2.99 -0.59
C LEU A 85 -10.25 -2.67 0.80
N ASP A 86 -9.39 -2.45 1.80
CA ASP A 86 -9.79 -2.00 3.15
C ASP A 86 -10.55 -0.67 3.08
N LYS A 87 -10.06 0.28 2.27
CA LYS A 87 -10.70 1.60 2.10
C LYS A 87 -12.11 1.52 1.53
N ILE A 88 -12.39 0.56 0.65
CA ILE A 88 -13.73 0.34 0.08
C ILE A 88 -14.56 -0.67 0.90
N GLY A 89 -14.04 -1.17 2.02
CA GLY A 89 -14.74 -2.06 2.95
C GLY A 89 -14.67 -3.55 2.60
N ASP A 90 -13.82 -3.97 1.66
CA ASP A 90 -13.57 -5.39 1.36
C ASP A 90 -12.40 -5.94 2.19
N ASP A 91 -12.62 -6.06 3.49
CA ASP A 91 -11.61 -6.53 4.45
C ASP A 91 -11.13 -7.96 4.12
N GLN A 92 -12.03 -8.81 3.63
CA GLN A 92 -11.72 -10.18 3.26
C GLN A 92 -10.89 -10.24 1.98
N GLY A 93 -11.19 -9.38 1.00
CA GLY A 93 -10.33 -9.19 -0.18
C GLY A 93 -8.93 -8.73 0.21
N ALA A 94 -8.83 -7.72 1.09
CA ALA A 94 -7.56 -7.21 1.56
C ALA A 94 -6.71 -8.31 2.23
N LEU A 95 -7.32 -9.13 3.09
CA LEU A 95 -6.65 -10.27 3.74
C LEU A 95 -6.19 -11.33 2.73
N ARG A 96 -6.99 -11.62 1.69
CA ARG A 96 -6.60 -12.59 0.64
C ARG A 96 -5.38 -12.14 -0.14
N GLU A 97 -5.23 -10.84 -0.40
CA GLU A 97 -4.06 -10.31 -1.12
C GLU A 97 -2.78 -10.40 -0.26
N LEU A 98 -2.89 -10.21 1.06
CA LEU A 98 -1.73 -10.22 1.95
C LEU A 98 -1.36 -11.60 2.49
N SER A 99 -2.25 -12.57 2.47
CA SER A 99 -1.98 -13.91 3.03
C SER A 99 -0.84 -14.64 2.33
N GLY A 100 -0.58 -14.32 1.06
CA GLY A 100 0.53 -14.85 0.26
C GLY A 100 1.68 -13.86 0.03
N ALA A 101 1.67 -12.70 0.67
CA ALA A 101 2.74 -11.72 0.49
C ALA A 101 4.07 -12.27 1.04
N PRO A 102 5.21 -12.06 0.34
CA PRO A 102 6.52 -12.59 0.74
C PRO A 102 7.16 -11.75 1.86
N ILE A 103 6.39 -11.49 2.92
CA ILE A 103 6.75 -10.57 4.00
C ILE A 103 8.07 -10.98 4.64
N GLU A 104 8.19 -12.24 5.08
CA GLU A 104 9.41 -12.69 5.76
C GLU A 104 10.61 -12.76 4.82
N GLN A 105 10.39 -13.13 3.56
CA GLN A 105 11.46 -13.20 2.55
C GLN A 105 12.03 -11.82 2.22
N GLU A 106 11.19 -10.78 2.25
CA GLU A 106 11.60 -9.41 1.94
C GLU A 106 12.06 -8.59 3.15
N MET A 107 12.07 -9.16 4.37
CA MET A 107 12.51 -8.44 5.57
C MET A 107 13.97 -8.00 5.51
N GLU A 108 14.83 -8.75 4.84
CA GLU A 108 16.27 -8.43 4.72
C GLU A 108 16.51 -7.28 3.73
N ASP A 109 15.98 -7.40 2.51
CA ASP A 109 16.27 -6.47 1.42
C ASP A 109 15.33 -5.25 1.39
N PHE A 110 14.10 -5.41 1.89
CA PHE A 110 13.04 -4.41 1.82
C PHE A 110 12.32 -4.23 3.15
N TYR A 111 13.07 -4.27 4.26
CA TYR A 111 12.56 -4.19 5.63
C TYR A 111 11.39 -3.21 5.80
N GLY A 112 11.54 -1.96 5.34
CA GLY A 112 10.52 -0.92 5.48
C GLY A 112 9.20 -1.24 4.78
N LEU A 113 9.24 -1.88 3.60
CA LEU A 113 8.04 -2.28 2.86
C LEU A 113 7.43 -3.55 3.45
N ALA A 114 8.27 -4.50 3.85
CA ALA A 114 7.86 -5.76 4.47
C ALA A 114 7.18 -5.53 5.83
N ILE A 115 7.78 -4.70 6.72
CA ILE A 115 7.19 -4.39 8.03
C ILE A 115 5.88 -3.61 7.90
N ASP A 116 5.78 -2.72 6.92
CA ASP A 116 4.55 -1.96 6.68
C ASP A 116 3.41 -2.86 6.19
N THR A 117 3.75 -3.83 5.34
CA THR A 117 2.82 -4.86 4.86
C THR A 117 2.42 -5.81 6.00
N LYS A 118 3.38 -6.22 6.84
CA LYS A 118 3.13 -7.04 8.05
C LYS A 118 2.17 -6.34 9.01
N PHE A 119 2.41 -5.06 9.29
CA PHE A 119 1.55 -4.28 10.16
C PHE A 119 0.12 -4.21 9.61
N LEU A 120 -0.04 -3.89 8.32
CA LEU A 120 -1.36 -3.85 7.69
C LEU A 120 -2.07 -5.21 7.75
N TYR A 121 -1.36 -6.30 7.49
CA TYR A 121 -1.92 -7.65 7.60
C TYR A 121 -2.43 -7.95 9.02
N PHE A 122 -1.62 -7.65 10.05
CA PHE A 122 -2.03 -7.82 11.44
C PHE A 122 -3.19 -6.90 11.83
N TYR A 123 -3.24 -5.68 11.31
CA TYR A 123 -4.35 -4.77 11.49
C TYR A 123 -5.64 -5.33 10.92
N LEU A 124 -5.62 -5.84 9.69
CA LEU A 124 -6.78 -6.45 9.04
C LEU A 124 -7.25 -7.68 9.80
N LEU A 125 -6.34 -8.57 10.22
CA LEU A 125 -6.66 -9.74 11.03
C LEU A 125 -7.34 -9.34 12.35
N ALA A 126 -6.77 -8.38 13.07
CA ALA A 126 -7.33 -7.86 14.32
C ALA A 126 -8.71 -7.19 14.11
N LYS A 127 -8.86 -6.43 13.02
CA LYS A 127 -10.11 -5.78 12.62
C LYS A 127 -11.22 -6.81 12.36
N THR A 128 -10.89 -7.95 11.74
CA THR A 128 -11.83 -9.07 11.52
C THR A 128 -11.99 -10.00 12.71
N GLY A 129 -11.33 -9.71 13.85
CA GLY A 129 -11.47 -10.45 15.09
C GLY A 129 -10.55 -11.67 15.25
N ASP A 130 -9.55 -11.84 14.39
CA ASP A 130 -8.54 -12.89 14.56
C ASP A 130 -7.62 -12.56 15.73
N ARG A 131 -7.75 -13.34 16.80
CA ARG A 131 -6.99 -13.15 18.04
C ARG A 131 -5.58 -13.73 17.98
N SER A 132 -5.21 -14.49 16.95
CA SER A 132 -3.86 -15.02 16.78
C SER A 132 -2.80 -13.91 16.70
N VAL A 133 -3.20 -12.71 16.27
CA VAL A 133 -2.37 -11.50 16.25
C VAL A 133 -1.78 -11.18 17.63
N ARG A 134 -2.47 -11.49 18.73
CA ARG A 134 -1.95 -11.25 20.11
C ARG A 134 -0.58 -11.89 20.33
N ASN A 135 -0.38 -13.09 19.81
CA ASN A 135 0.87 -13.85 19.97
C ASN A 135 1.98 -13.35 19.03
N LYS A 136 1.63 -12.52 18.05
CA LYS A 136 2.53 -12.00 17.02
C LYS A 136 2.87 -10.51 17.22
N LEU A 137 2.30 -9.86 18.23
CA LEU A 137 2.54 -8.43 18.48
C LEU A 137 4.02 -8.12 18.71
N SER A 138 4.81 -9.05 19.25
CA SER A 138 6.26 -8.88 19.43
C SER A 138 7.03 -8.77 18.12
N GLU A 139 6.46 -9.17 16.99
CA GLU A 139 7.07 -9.03 15.65
C GLU A 139 7.01 -7.59 15.12
N ILE A 140 6.19 -6.72 15.75
CA ILE A 140 6.09 -5.31 15.38
C ILE A 140 6.87 -4.47 16.41
N PRO A 141 7.85 -3.66 15.96
CA PRO A 141 8.56 -2.72 16.84
C PRO A 141 7.59 -1.79 17.57
N ASP A 142 7.89 -1.49 18.84
CA ASP A 142 6.98 -0.71 19.68
C ASP A 142 6.80 0.74 19.22
N ASP A 143 7.81 1.31 18.56
CA ASP A 143 7.81 2.66 18.00
C ASP A 143 7.28 2.74 16.56
N TYR A 144 6.90 1.59 15.98
CA TYR A 144 6.40 1.53 14.60
C TYR A 144 5.10 2.31 14.42
N ARG A 145 5.01 3.05 13.31
CA ARG A 145 3.83 3.84 12.93
C ARG A 145 3.48 3.58 11.48
N HIS A 146 2.29 3.04 11.25
CA HIS A 146 1.72 2.87 9.92
C HIS A 146 0.91 4.11 9.53
N ILE A 147 1.04 4.56 8.28
CA ILE A 147 0.20 5.64 7.73
C ILE A 147 -0.79 5.03 6.77
N THR A 148 -2.07 5.06 7.15
CA THR A 148 -3.16 4.64 6.26
C THR A 148 -3.24 5.53 5.03
N MET A 149 -3.84 5.02 3.95
CA MET A 149 -4.13 5.81 2.75
C MET A 149 -5.01 7.06 3.02
N GLY A 150 -5.75 7.08 4.14
CA GLY A 150 -6.49 8.26 4.62
C GLY A 150 -5.64 9.29 5.37
N GLY A 151 -4.33 9.07 5.53
CA GLY A 151 -3.42 9.95 6.27
C GLY A 151 -3.49 9.81 7.79
N LYS A 152 -4.19 8.80 8.32
CA LYS A 152 -4.22 8.50 9.76
C LYS A 152 -3.02 7.64 10.14
N PHE A 153 -2.42 7.97 11.27
CA PHE A 153 -1.42 7.12 11.92
C PHE A 153 -2.09 6.00 12.71
N LEU A 154 -1.59 4.78 12.53
CA LEU A 154 -1.91 3.62 13.34
C LEU A 154 -0.63 3.12 14.01
N THR A 155 -0.80 2.62 15.24
CA THR A 155 0.27 2.14 16.10
C THR A 155 -0.07 0.75 16.61
N LYS A 156 0.90 0.11 17.28
CA LYS A 156 0.68 -1.15 17.98
C LYS A 156 -0.44 -1.05 19.03
N ALA A 157 -0.64 0.11 19.64
CA ALA A 157 -1.74 0.33 20.59
C ALA A 157 -3.12 0.23 19.92
N ASP A 158 -3.23 0.66 18.66
CA ASP A 158 -4.48 0.54 17.88
C ASP A 158 -4.81 -0.94 17.59
N LEU A 159 -3.79 -1.77 17.30
CA LEU A 159 -3.96 -3.23 17.17
C LEU A 159 -4.50 -3.83 18.47
N VAL A 160 -3.89 -3.50 19.61
CA VAL A 160 -4.34 -3.98 20.93
C VAL A 160 -5.76 -3.52 21.22
N ALA A 161 -6.11 -2.28 20.90
CA ALA A 161 -7.47 -1.75 21.08
C ALA A 161 -8.50 -2.55 20.27
N LEU A 162 -8.21 -2.89 19.01
CA LEU A 162 -9.08 -3.74 18.18
C LEU A 162 -9.28 -5.13 18.80
N LEU A 163 -8.20 -5.76 19.25
CA LEU A 163 -8.21 -7.09 19.85
C LEU A 163 -8.96 -7.14 21.20
N ASN A 164 -9.09 -6.00 21.88
CA ASN A 164 -9.86 -5.88 23.12
C ASN A 164 -11.34 -5.58 22.87
N ARG A 165 -11.69 -4.81 21.81
CA ARG A 165 -13.09 -4.52 21.45
C ARG A 165 -13.87 -5.77 21.06
N THR A 166 -13.23 -6.69 20.34
CA THR A 166 -13.80 -8.00 19.98
C THR A 166 -13.91 -8.97 21.15
N SER A 167 -13.53 -8.57 22.38
CA SER A 167 -13.72 -9.36 23.60
C SER A 167 -15.05 -9.07 24.32
N ASN A 168 -15.78 -8.02 23.90
CA ASN A 168 -17.02 -7.56 24.55
C ASN A 168 -18.30 -7.79 23.71
N GLN A 169 -18.25 -8.61 22.65
CA GLN A 169 -19.48 -9.09 22.01
C GLN A 169 -19.89 -10.41 22.69
N PRO A 170 -21.10 -10.48 23.30
CA PRO A 170 -21.61 -11.69 23.94
C PRO A 170 -21.91 -12.81 22.94
#